data_AF-A0A962UK05-F1
#
_entry.id   AF-A0A962UK05-F1
#
_cell.length_a   1.000
_cell.length_b   1.000
_cell.length_c   1.000
_cell.angle_alpha   90.00
_cell.angle_beta   90.00
_cell.angle_gamma   90.00
#
_symmetry.space_group_name_H-M   'P 1'
#
loop_
_entity.id
_entity.type
_entity.pdbx_description
1 polymer ?
#
loop_
_entity_poly.entity_id
_entity_poly.type
_entity_poly.pdbx_seq_one_letter_code
_entity_poly.pdbx_strand_id
1 'polypeptide(L)'
;MMNIRKTLLTVTGVAFVSLSLTALAVEHSTNERAFMRLSEDGSKAARTISLARVAIFDGQTQEAKTLVEQAKTALGAAAKDADKLAIKAPKHDDLGPMVPIDARLTMADVYTLTPEKKAEIDKVNEHLKKGET
;
A
#
# COMPACT_ATOMS: atom_id res chain seq x y z
N MET A 1 -38.84 -1.47 -43.82
CA MET A 1 -39.08 -0.70 -45.06
C MET A 1 -38.61 0.72 -44.81
N MET A 2 -37.67 1.17 -45.63
CA MET A 2 -36.91 2.43 -45.58
C MET A 2 -37.83 3.64 -45.79
N ASN A 3 -37.51 4.80 -45.19
CA ASN A 3 -37.53 6.09 -45.90
C ASN A 3 -36.79 7.21 -45.15
N ILE A 4 -35.61 7.50 -45.69
CA ILE A 4 -34.74 8.65 -45.48
C ILE A 4 -35.29 9.82 -46.31
N ARG A 5 -35.23 11.06 -45.79
CA ARG A 5 -34.82 12.31 -46.51
C ARG A 5 -35.22 13.58 -45.75
N LYS A 6 -34.21 14.33 -45.28
CA LYS A 6 -33.93 15.76 -45.58
C LYS A 6 -32.96 16.32 -44.52
N THR A 7 -31.66 16.38 -44.81
CA THR A 7 -30.92 17.60 -45.23
C THR A 7 -30.80 18.61 -44.08
N LEU A 8 -29.77 18.50 -43.24
CA LEU A 8 -28.49 19.24 -43.31
C LEU A 8 -28.68 20.76 -43.18
N LEU A 9 -28.46 21.28 -41.96
CA LEU A 9 -27.98 22.65 -41.77
C LEU A 9 -26.90 22.64 -40.69
N THR A 10 -25.66 22.52 -41.15
CA THR A 10 -24.46 22.87 -40.37
C THR A 10 -24.40 24.39 -40.25
N VAL A 11 -24.52 24.91 -39.03
CA VAL A 11 -23.95 26.22 -38.67
C VAL A 11 -23.12 26.03 -37.42
N THR A 12 -21.83 26.20 -37.63
CA THR A 12 -20.70 26.27 -36.72
C THR A 12 -20.93 27.31 -35.63
N GLY A 13 -20.68 26.97 -34.37
CA GLY A 13 -20.82 27.91 -33.26
C GLY A 13 -20.24 27.41 -31.94
N VAL A 14 -18.94 27.66 -31.77
CA VAL A 14 -18.21 27.86 -30.51
C VAL A 14 -18.06 26.68 -29.54
N ALA A 15 -16.79 26.49 -29.15
CA ALA A 15 -16.26 25.45 -28.27
C ALA A 15 -16.85 25.49 -26.85
N PHE A 16 -17.18 24.30 -26.34
CA PHE A 16 -16.90 23.89 -24.97
C PHE A 16 -16.58 22.39 -25.01
N VAL A 17 -15.29 22.05 -25.17
CA VAL A 17 -14.83 20.72 -24.76
C VAL A 17 -14.82 20.76 -23.24
N SER A 18 -15.95 20.38 -22.63
CA SER A 18 -15.96 20.04 -21.22
C SER A 18 -15.12 18.79 -21.06
N LEU A 19 -13.84 18.98 -20.76
CA LEU A 19 -12.97 17.93 -20.24
C LEU A 19 -13.52 17.59 -18.85
N SER A 20 -14.47 16.66 -18.81
CA SER A 20 -15.02 16.13 -17.57
C SER A 20 -13.89 15.39 -16.87
N LEU A 21 -13.20 16.07 -15.96
CA LEU A 21 -12.31 15.45 -15.00
C LEU A 21 -13.19 14.62 -14.07
N THR A 22 -13.41 13.35 -14.41
CA THR A 22 -13.94 12.37 -13.47
C THR A 22 -12.98 12.33 -12.29
N ALA A 23 -13.33 13.03 -11.22
CA ALA A 23 -12.72 12.86 -9.92
C ALA A 23 -12.93 11.39 -9.55
N LEU A 24 -11.85 10.62 -9.57
CA LEU A 24 -11.79 9.35 -8.88
C LEU A 24 -11.92 9.70 -7.39
N ALA A 25 -13.14 9.63 -6.87
CA ALA A 25 -13.37 9.62 -5.45
C ALA A 25 -12.69 8.35 -4.92
N VAL A 26 -11.49 8.51 -4.38
CA VAL A 26 -10.90 7.50 -3.50
C VAL A 26 -11.79 7.46 -2.28
N GLU A 27 -12.63 6.43 -2.21
CA GLU A 27 -13.42 6.11 -1.03
C GLU A 27 -12.44 5.78 0.09
N HIS A 28 -12.18 6.75 0.97
CA HIS A 28 -11.31 6.57 2.12
C HIS A 28 -12.14 5.86 3.19
N SER A 29 -12.03 4.53 3.25
CA SER A 29 -12.55 3.71 4.34
C SER A 29 -11.98 4.27 5.66
N THR A 30 -12.82 4.96 6.42
CA THR A 30 -12.47 5.75 7.62
C THR A 30 -12.08 4.89 8.83
N ASN A 31 -11.72 3.62 8.64
CA ASN A 31 -11.38 2.70 9.73
C ASN A 31 -10.28 1.66 9.40
N GLU A 32 -9.57 1.78 8.27
CA GLU A 32 -8.48 0.84 7.91
C GLU A 32 -7.08 1.34 8.32
N ARG A 33 -6.97 2.50 8.97
CA ARG A 33 -5.70 3.09 9.44
C ARG A 33 -5.29 2.66 10.85
N ALA A 34 -5.88 1.60 11.41
CA ALA A 34 -5.27 0.92 12.53
C ALA A 34 -3.85 0.52 12.09
N PHE A 35 -2.81 1.11 12.69
CA PHE A 35 -1.42 0.79 12.37
C PHE A 35 -1.29 -0.70 12.15
N MET A 36 -1.04 -1.10 10.91
CA MET A 36 -1.02 -2.51 10.56
C MET A 36 -0.03 -3.19 11.49
N ARG A 37 -0.51 -4.14 12.28
CA ARG A 37 0.39 -4.96 13.10
C ARG A 37 1.28 -5.71 12.12
N LEU A 38 2.58 -5.43 12.18
CA LEU A 38 3.56 -6.05 11.29
C LEU A 38 4.12 -7.30 11.96
N SER A 39 4.43 -8.31 11.16
CA SER A 39 5.14 -9.48 11.63
C SER A 39 6.64 -9.18 11.76
N GLU A 40 7.11 -9.06 13.00
CA GLU A 40 8.54 -8.91 13.30
C GLU A 40 9.33 -10.12 12.81
N ASP A 41 8.82 -11.33 13.05
CA ASP A 41 9.43 -12.57 12.58
C ASP A 41 9.46 -12.68 11.06
N GLY A 42 8.41 -12.21 10.38
CA GLY A 42 8.38 -12.13 8.92
C GLY A 42 9.43 -11.14 8.38
N SER A 43 9.59 -9.99 9.02
CA SER A 43 10.64 -9.02 8.68
C SER A 43 12.04 -9.59 8.90
N LYS A 44 12.25 -10.27 10.03
CA LYS A 44 13.50 -10.97 10.36
C LYS A 44 13.81 -12.04 9.32
N ALA A 45 12.84 -12.88 8.96
CA ALA A 45 13.01 -13.89 7.93
C ALA A 45 13.46 -13.29 6.59
N ALA A 46 12.77 -12.24 6.11
CA ALA A 46 13.11 -11.59 4.85
C ALA A 46 14.54 -11.01 4.85
N ARG A 47 14.95 -10.38 5.96
CA ARG A 47 16.31 -9.86 6.14
C ARG A 47 17.33 -11.00 6.16
N THR A 48 17.09 -12.06 6.93
CA THR A 48 18.00 -13.19 7.05
C THR A 48 18.16 -13.94 5.73
N ILE A 49 17.10 -14.07 4.92
CA ILE A 49 17.19 -14.64 3.55
C ILE A 49 18.11 -13.78 2.67
N SER A 50 17.97 -12.45 2.77
CA SER A 50 18.82 -11.53 2.00
C SER A 50 20.29 -11.65 2.42
N LEU A 51 20.58 -11.77 3.72
CA LEU A 51 21.92 -12.01 4.24
C LEU A 51 22.47 -13.39 3.83
N ALA A 52 21.65 -14.43 3.87
CA ALA A 52 22.05 -15.76 3.41
C ALA A 52 22.50 -15.74 1.95
N ARG A 53 21.80 -14.97 1.10
CA ARG A 53 22.19 -14.78 -0.30
C ARG A 53 23.55 -14.10 -0.42
N VAL A 54 23.83 -13.07 0.37
CA VAL A 54 25.15 -12.42 0.42
C VAL A 54 26.23 -13.43 0.83
N ALA A 55 26.02 -14.17 1.92
CA ALA A 55 26.96 -15.18 2.41
C ALA A 55 27.25 -16.29 1.38
N ILE A 56 26.24 -16.69 0.58
CA ILE A 56 26.45 -17.64 -0.54
C ILE A 56 27.42 -17.06 -1.57
N PHE A 57 27.23 -15.80 -1.96
CA PHE A 57 28.09 -15.17 -2.97
C PHE A 57 29.49 -14.84 -2.46
N ASP A 58 29.64 -14.64 -1.16
CA ASP A 58 30.95 -14.46 -0.50
C ASP A 58 31.67 -15.80 -0.21
N GLY A 59 31.09 -16.94 -0.61
CA GLY A 59 31.66 -18.27 -0.38
C GLY A 59 31.55 -18.77 1.07
N GLN A 60 30.82 -18.06 1.93
CA GLN A 60 30.63 -18.36 3.36
C GLN A 60 29.49 -19.37 3.55
N THR A 61 29.65 -20.57 3.00
CA THR A 61 28.58 -21.58 2.91
C THR A 61 28.04 -22.03 4.28
N GLN A 62 28.89 -22.10 5.31
CA GLN A 62 28.45 -22.48 6.66
C GLN A 62 27.61 -21.39 7.32
N GLU A 63 27.95 -20.12 7.10
CA GLU A 63 27.17 -18.98 7.56
C GLU A 63 25.84 -18.91 6.83
N ALA A 64 25.85 -19.07 5.51
CA ALA A 64 24.62 -19.16 4.71
C ALA A 64 23.67 -20.24 5.22
N LYS A 65 24.17 -21.44 5.56
CA LYS A 65 23.36 -22.51 6.14
C LYS A 65 22.73 -22.09 7.48
N THR A 66 23.50 -21.43 8.34
CA THR A 66 23.02 -20.93 9.63
C THR A 66 21.91 -19.89 9.44
N LEU A 67 22.10 -18.95 8.52
CA LEU A 67 21.12 -17.92 8.19
C LEU A 67 19.84 -18.55 7.60
N VAL A 68 19.94 -19.55 6.73
CA VAL A 68 18.75 -20.25 6.19
C VAL A 68 17.94 -20.94 7.29
N GLU A 69 18.58 -21.61 8.25
CA GLU A 69 17.86 -22.23 9.37
C GLU A 69 17.20 -21.21 10.30
N GLN A 70 17.85 -20.06 10.51
CA GLN A 70 17.26 -18.94 11.24
C GLN A 70 16.05 -18.36 10.52
N ALA A 71 16.13 -18.18 9.20
CA ALA A 71 15.02 -17.71 8.38
C ALA A 71 13.85 -18.70 8.41
N LYS A 72 14.12 -20.01 8.29
CA LYS A 72 13.10 -21.06 8.40
C LYS A 72 12.39 -21.03 9.75
N THR A 73 13.14 -20.86 10.83
CA THR A 73 12.58 -20.74 12.18
C THR A 73 11.68 -19.51 12.29
N ALA A 74 12.13 -18.35 11.81
CA ALA A 74 11.36 -17.11 11.82
C ALA A 74 10.10 -17.20 10.95
N LEU A 75 10.16 -17.81 9.77
CA LEU A 75 8.98 -18.08 8.94
C LEU A 75 7.96 -18.97 9.66
N GLY A 76 8.45 -20.01 10.37
CA GLY A 76 7.59 -20.87 11.17
C GLY A 76 6.90 -20.14 12.33
N ALA A 77 7.54 -19.13 12.91
CA ALA A 77 6.93 -18.26 13.91
C ALA A 77 5.91 -17.29 13.27
N ALA A 78 6.28 -16.61 12.19
CA ALA A 78 5.40 -15.71 11.46
C ALA A 78 4.11 -16.40 10.96
N ALA A 79 4.20 -17.67 10.52
CA ALA A 79 3.05 -18.44 10.09
C ALA A 79 2.01 -18.69 11.20
N LYS A 80 2.43 -18.74 12.48
CA LYS A 80 1.50 -18.93 13.62
C LYS A 80 0.65 -17.69 13.90
N ASP A 81 1.12 -16.52 13.49
CA ASP A 81 0.39 -15.27 13.63
C ASP A 81 -0.31 -14.84 12.32
N ALA A 82 -0.23 -15.67 11.27
CA ALA A 82 -0.80 -15.37 9.96
C ALA A 82 -2.29 -15.07 10.06
N ASP A 83 -3.08 -15.86 10.80
CA ASP A 83 -4.53 -15.64 10.94
C ASP A 83 -4.89 -14.29 11.58
N LYS A 84 -3.99 -13.74 12.42
CA LYS A 84 -4.22 -12.46 13.11
C LYS A 84 -3.77 -11.26 12.29
N LEU A 85 -2.78 -11.45 11.42
CA LEU A 85 -2.11 -10.38 10.70
C LEU A 85 -2.45 -10.38 9.21
N ALA A 86 -3.13 -11.40 8.71
CA ALA A 86 -3.42 -11.56 7.29
C ALA A 86 -4.15 -10.33 6.73
N ILE A 87 -3.58 -9.76 5.68
CA ILE A 87 -4.21 -8.68 4.93
C ILE A 87 -4.98 -9.25 3.75
N LYS A 88 -6.03 -8.55 3.34
CA LYS A 88 -6.72 -8.83 2.07
C LYS A 88 -5.79 -8.46 0.92
N ALA A 89 -5.06 -9.44 0.40
CA ALA A 89 -4.30 -9.30 -0.82
C ALA A 89 -5.15 -9.67 -2.06
N PRO A 90 -4.79 -9.20 -3.27
CA PRO A 90 -5.34 -9.73 -4.51
C PRO A 90 -5.27 -11.26 -4.48
N LYS A 91 -6.39 -11.91 -4.82
CA LYS A 91 -6.49 -13.37 -4.74
C LYS A 91 -5.47 -14.01 -5.69
N HIS A 92 -4.41 -14.54 -5.09
CA HIS A 92 -3.59 -15.57 -5.68
C HIS A 92 -4.07 -16.87 -5.03
N ASP A 93 -4.92 -17.61 -5.73
CA ASP A 93 -5.57 -18.82 -5.19
C ASP A 93 -4.53 -19.92 -4.83
N ASP A 94 -3.29 -19.76 -5.28
CA ASP A 94 -2.13 -20.61 -5.05
C ASP A 94 -1.22 -20.15 -3.90
N LEU A 95 -1.40 -18.94 -3.38
CA LEU A 95 -0.59 -18.39 -2.29
C LEU A 95 -1.39 -18.40 -0.98
N GLY A 96 -0.77 -18.87 0.09
CA GLY A 96 -1.35 -18.81 1.44
C GLY A 96 -1.60 -17.37 1.93
N PRO A 97 -2.06 -17.19 3.18
CA PRO A 97 -2.34 -15.87 3.73
C PRO A 97 -1.14 -14.92 3.63
N MET A 98 -1.38 -13.71 3.12
CA MET A 98 -0.35 -12.66 3.05
C MET A 98 -0.18 -11.97 4.40
N VAL A 99 1.02 -12.07 4.97
CA VAL A 99 1.37 -11.45 6.25
C VAL A 99 2.19 -10.18 6.00
N PRO A 100 1.77 -9.01 6.54
CA PRO A 100 2.52 -7.77 6.38
C PRO A 100 3.80 -7.81 7.23
N ILE A 101 4.94 -7.54 6.60
CA ILE A 101 6.28 -7.60 7.24
C ILE A 101 6.98 -6.24 7.35
N ASP A 102 6.51 -5.25 6.60
CA ASP A 102 7.01 -3.88 6.57
C ASP A 102 5.87 -2.94 6.14
N ALA A 103 5.95 -1.67 6.53
CA ALA A 103 5.04 -0.63 6.08
C ALA A 103 5.77 0.70 5.93
N ARG A 104 5.40 1.47 4.92
CA ARG A 104 5.96 2.80 4.66
C ARG A 104 4.82 3.81 4.54
N LEU A 105 4.94 4.92 5.26
CA LEU A 105 4.04 6.04 5.10
C LEU A 105 4.54 6.93 3.95
N THR A 106 3.70 7.14 2.95
CA THR A 106 3.94 8.12 1.89
C THR A 106 2.89 9.22 2.00
N MET A 107 3.33 10.48 1.97
CA MET A 107 2.44 11.64 2.04
C MET A 107 2.54 12.43 0.75
N ALA A 108 1.40 12.80 0.18
CA ALA A 108 1.30 13.72 -0.93
C ALA A 108 0.75 15.05 -0.40
N ASP A 109 1.48 16.13 -0.63
CA ASP A 109 1.12 17.46 -0.16
C ASP A 109 1.41 18.50 -1.25
N VAL A 110 0.67 19.61 -1.21
CA VAL A 110 0.86 20.78 -2.08
C VAL A 110 1.97 21.71 -1.55
N TYR A 111 2.54 21.40 -0.37
CA TYR A 111 3.69 22.06 0.28
C TYR A 111 3.56 23.57 0.54
N THR A 112 2.38 24.14 0.33
CA THR A 112 2.06 25.51 0.74
C THR A 112 1.45 25.49 2.14
N LEU A 113 1.87 26.43 3.00
CA LEU A 113 1.32 26.58 4.35
C LEU A 113 0.29 27.71 4.35
N THR A 114 -1.00 27.35 4.36
CA THR A 114 -2.09 28.30 4.60
C THR A 114 -2.47 28.31 6.09
N PRO A 115 -3.11 29.38 6.60
CA PRO A 115 -3.61 29.42 7.98
C PRO A 115 -4.54 28.24 8.32
N GLU A 116 -5.37 27.83 7.38
CA GLU A 116 -6.31 26.72 7.52
C GLU A 116 -5.56 25.40 7.70
N LYS A 117 -4.57 25.13 6.85
CA LYS A 117 -3.72 23.94 6.94
C LYS A 117 -2.91 23.90 8.24
N LYS A 118 -2.43 25.06 8.71
CA LYS A 118 -1.75 25.16 10.01
C LYS A 118 -2.69 24.72 11.15
N ALA A 119 -3.92 25.25 11.18
CA ALA A 119 -4.89 24.89 12.20
C ALA A 119 -5.26 23.40 12.15
N GLU A 120 -5.30 22.80 10.97
CA GLU A 120 -5.56 21.37 10.78
C GLU A 120 -4.38 20.51 11.27
N ILE A 121 -3.14 20.91 10.97
CA ILE A 121 -1.92 20.28 11.51
C ILE A 121 -1.89 20.37 13.04
N ASP A 122 -2.24 21.52 13.63
CA ASP A 122 -2.26 21.69 15.08
C ASP A 122 -3.28 20.74 15.73
N LYS A 123 -4.47 20.58 15.14
CA LYS A 123 -5.46 19.57 15.60
C LYS A 123 -4.94 18.15 15.48
N VAL A 124 -4.35 17.78 14.32
CA VAL A 124 -3.76 16.45 14.13
C VAL A 124 -2.67 16.18 15.17
N ASN A 125 -1.82 17.17 15.46
CA ASN A 125 -0.78 17.05 16.49
C ASN A 125 -1.36 16.84 17.89
N GLU A 126 -2.50 17.44 18.22
CA GLU A 126 -3.18 17.19 19.49
C GLU A 126 -3.70 15.76 19.59
N HIS A 127 -4.29 15.21 18.52
CA HIS A 127 -4.71 13.81 18.45
C HIS A 127 -3.52 12.85 18.58
N LEU A 128 -2.44 13.10 17.83
CA LEU A 128 -1.24 12.26 17.85
C LEU A 128 -0.56 12.23 19.23
N LYS A 129 -0.51 13.37 19.94
CA LYS A 129 0.03 13.41 21.31
C LYS A 129 -0.75 12.56 22.31
N LYS A 130 -2.04 12.35 22.05
CA LYS A 130 -2.92 11.50 22.86
C LYS A 130 -2.89 10.03 22.43
N GLY A 131 -2.17 9.69 21.36
CA GLY A 131 -2.19 8.36 20.75
C GLY A 131 -3.47 8.07 19.97
N GLU A 132 -4.24 9.10 19.62
CA GLU A 132 -5.45 9.00 18.79
C GLU A 132 -5.02 9.10 17.32
N THR A 133 -5.29 8.07 16.53
CA THR A 133 -4.75 7.90 15.16
C THR A 133 -5.77 7.39 14.18
#